data_AF-A0A7W9LH07-F1
#
_entry.id   AF-A0A7W9LH07-F1
#
_cell.length_a   1.000
_cell.length_b   1.000
_cell.length_c   1.000
_cell.angle_alpha   90.00
_cell.angle_beta   90.00
_cell.angle_gamma   90.00
#
_symmetry.space_group_name_H-M   'P 1'
#
loop_
_entity.id
_entity.type
_entity.pdbx_description
1 polymer ?
#
loop_
_entity_poly.entity_id
_entity_poly.type
_entity_poly.pdbx_seq_one_letter_code
_entity_poly.pdbx_strand_id
1 'polypeptide(L)'
;MHLLGQADVGDGALDESQLRDNGPVPYGETPEGQRDFLYELFAGLKAVKDGAVIGDLYWDPVMIPADGVGWQVGGDNVVSNTTLFDFEGKALPALQAYADN
;
A
#
# COMPACT_ATOMS: atom_id res chain seq x y z
N MET A 1 -43.80 -15.51 -1.42
CA MET A 1 -44.03 -14.89 -2.74
C MET A 1 -42.67 -14.48 -3.26
N HIS A 2 -42.19 -15.23 -4.23
CA HIS A 2 -40.89 -15.06 -4.88
C HIS A 2 -41.13 -14.21 -6.12
N LEU A 3 -40.39 -13.11 -6.31
CA LEU A 3 -40.22 -12.44 -7.60
C LEU A 3 -38.87 -11.72 -7.59
N LEU A 4 -37.91 -12.33 -8.27
CA LEU A 4 -36.66 -11.75 -8.74
C LEU A 4 -36.94 -10.90 -9.99
N GLY A 5 -36.25 -9.77 -10.12
CA GLY A 5 -36.33 -8.90 -11.28
C GLY A 5 -35.22 -7.83 -11.28
N GLN A 6 -34.02 -8.26 -11.69
CA GLN A 6 -32.99 -7.56 -12.47
C GLN A 6 -32.68 -6.08 -12.14
N ALA A 7 -31.49 -5.83 -11.58
CA ALA A 7 -30.23 -5.54 -12.29
C ALA A 7 -30.10 -4.05 -12.59
N ASP A 8 -29.46 -3.35 -11.65
CA ASP A 8 -28.68 -2.15 -11.94
C ASP A 8 -27.37 -2.31 -11.16
N VAL A 9 -26.45 -3.10 -11.73
CA VAL A 9 -25.08 -3.19 -11.23
C VAL A 9 -24.34 -1.98 -11.79
N GLY A 10 -24.62 -0.84 -11.17
CA GLY A 10 -23.79 0.35 -11.23
C GLY A 10 -22.85 0.36 -10.03
N ASP A 11 -22.15 -0.75 -9.78
CA ASP A 11 -21.09 -0.77 -8.78
C ASP A 11 -19.87 -0.08 -9.39
N GLY A 12 -19.86 1.24 -9.28
CA GLY A 12 -18.62 1.99 -9.20
C GLY A 12 -17.85 1.44 -8.01
N ALA A 13 -17.05 0.41 -8.27
CA ALA A 13 -16.16 -0.18 -7.30
C ALA A 13 -15.26 0.95 -6.80
N LEU A 14 -15.61 1.47 -5.62
CA LEU A 14 -14.62 2.01 -4.70
C LEU A 14 -13.63 0.87 -4.56
N ASP A 15 -12.49 0.97 -5.24
CA ASP A 15 -11.40 0.02 -5.14
C ASP A 15 -11.15 -0.22 -3.65
N GLU A 16 -11.57 -1.38 -3.18
CA GLU A 16 -11.60 -1.70 -1.77
C GLU A 16 -10.16 -1.93 -1.36
N SER A 17 -9.59 -0.93 -0.69
CA SER A 17 -8.27 -0.97 -0.05
C SER A 17 -7.96 -2.38 0.47
N GLN A 18 -6.88 -3.00 -0.04
CA GLN A 18 -6.37 -4.31 0.41
C GLN A 18 -6.02 -4.34 1.92
N LEU A 19 -6.06 -3.19 2.59
CA LEU A 19 -5.72 -2.99 4.00
C LEU A 19 -6.85 -3.37 4.98
N ARG A 20 -7.86 -4.12 4.53
CA ARG A 20 -9.00 -4.57 5.35
C ARG A 20 -8.63 -5.39 6.59
N ASP A 21 -7.43 -5.98 6.63
CA ASP A 21 -6.99 -6.91 7.68
C ASP A 21 -5.56 -6.60 8.19
N ASN A 22 -5.19 -5.33 8.33
CA ASN A 22 -3.87 -4.94 8.84
C ASN A 22 -3.68 -5.13 10.36
N GLY A 23 -4.64 -5.74 11.04
CA GLY A 23 -4.75 -5.64 12.50
C GLY A 23 -4.95 -4.18 12.95
N PRO A 24 -5.05 -3.92 14.26
CA PRO A 24 -5.12 -2.55 14.77
C PRO A 24 -3.73 -1.90 14.66
N VAL A 25 -3.34 -1.45 13.47
CA VAL A 25 -2.21 -0.53 13.33
C VAL A 25 -2.68 0.87 13.73
N PRO A 26 -1.92 1.59 14.59
CA PRO A 26 -2.34 2.91 15.07
C PRO A 26 -2.20 4.02 14.03
N TYR A 27 -1.82 3.69 12.79
CA TYR A 27 -1.61 4.63 11.69
C TYR A 27 -2.80 4.60 10.74
N GLY A 28 -3.23 5.79 10.30
CA GLY A 28 -4.28 5.89 9.27
C GLY A 28 -3.78 5.50 7.88
N GLU A 29 -4.71 5.17 6.98
CA GLU A 29 -4.45 4.98 5.54
C GLU A 29 -4.15 6.34 4.86
N THR A 30 -3.05 6.98 5.24
CA THR A 30 -2.60 8.27 4.69
C THR A 30 -1.10 8.23 4.38
N PRO A 31 -0.57 9.16 3.56
CA PRO A 31 0.86 9.23 3.29
C PRO A 31 1.72 9.40 4.56
N GLU A 32 1.22 10.16 5.55
CA GLU A 32 1.87 10.29 6.85
C GLU A 32 1.79 9.00 7.67
N GLY A 33 0.65 8.30 7.63
CA GLY A 33 0.50 7.01 8.32
C GLY A 33 1.44 5.94 7.76
N GLN A 34 1.62 5.89 6.44
CA GLN A 34 2.61 5.01 5.79
C GLN A 34 4.05 5.33 6.25
N ARG A 35 4.41 6.62 6.36
CA ARG A 35 5.71 7.06 6.89
C ARG A 35 5.89 6.62 8.35
N ASP A 36 4.89 6.86 9.18
CA ASP A 36 4.98 6.57 10.62
C ASP A 36 5.08 5.07 10.88
N PHE A 37 4.37 4.24 10.09
CA PHE A 37 4.56 2.80 10.07
C PHE A 37 6.00 2.41 9.73
N LEU A 38 6.59 2.98 8.68
CA LEU A 38 7.97 2.66 8.27
C LEU A 38 9.00 3.07 9.32
N TYR A 39 8.81 4.20 10.00
CA TYR A 39 9.68 4.59 11.11
C TYR A 39 9.65 3.57 12.25
N GLU A 40 8.47 3.09 12.64
CA GLU A 40 8.37 2.07 13.70
C GLU A 40 8.95 0.73 13.23
N LEU A 41 8.71 0.33 11.98
CA LEU A 41 9.31 -0.86 11.38
C LEU A 41 10.84 -0.79 11.49
N PHE A 42 11.46 0.30 11.00
CA PHE A 42 12.93 0.43 11.01
C PHE A 42 13.51 0.51 12.42
N ALA A 43 12.83 1.17 13.35
CA ALA A 43 13.20 1.14 14.76
C ALA A 43 13.20 -0.30 15.32
N GLY A 44 12.16 -1.08 14.99
CA GLY A 44 12.05 -2.49 15.35
C GLY A 44 13.16 -3.36 14.75
N LEU A 45 13.46 -3.20 13.46
CA LEU A 45 14.54 -3.94 12.80
C LEU A 45 15.91 -3.64 13.43
N LYS A 46 16.20 -2.35 13.73
CA LYS A 46 17.44 -1.91 14.40
C LYS A 46 17.56 -2.42 15.83
N ALA A 47 16.45 -2.69 16.50
CA ALA A 47 16.43 -3.21 17.87
C ALA A 47 16.73 -4.71 17.97
N VAL A 48 16.80 -5.44 16.85
CA VAL A 48 17.10 -6.86 16.86
C VAL A 48 18.51 -7.11 17.40
N LYS A 49 18.61 -8.03 18.37
CA LYS A 49 19.83 -8.34 19.10
C LYS A 49 20.98 -8.68 18.15
N ASP A 50 22.18 -8.25 18.53
CA ASP A 50 23.44 -8.55 17.85
C ASP A 50 23.47 -8.08 16.38
N GLY A 51 22.58 -7.17 15.97
CA GLY A 51 22.51 -6.66 14.60
C GLY A 51 22.13 -7.73 13.58
N ALA A 52 21.33 -8.73 13.98
CA ALA A 52 21.00 -9.87 13.11
C ALA A 52 20.14 -9.50 11.89
N VAL A 53 19.52 -8.32 11.89
CA VAL A 53 18.79 -7.76 10.75
C VAL A 53 19.61 -6.65 10.13
N ILE A 54 19.83 -6.73 8.82
CA ILE A 54 20.71 -5.83 8.07
C ILE A 54 19.96 -4.79 7.23
N GLY A 55 18.63 -4.88 7.16
CA GLY A 55 17.82 -3.93 6.41
C GLY A 55 16.44 -4.46 6.05
N ASP A 56 15.78 -3.67 5.21
CA ASP A 56 14.45 -3.88 4.66
C ASP A 56 14.49 -3.71 3.13
N LEU A 57 13.61 -4.43 2.42
CA LEU A 57 13.41 -4.26 0.98
C LEU A 57 11.93 -4.05 0.71
N TYR A 58 11.53 -2.81 0.41
CA TYR A 58 10.17 -2.49 0.03
C TYR A 58 9.80 -3.13 -1.30
N TRP A 59 8.65 -3.78 -1.36
CA TRP A 59 8.15 -4.40 -2.58
C TRP A 59 7.33 -3.40 -3.40
N ASP A 60 7.66 -3.30 -4.69
CA ASP A 60 7.00 -2.44 -5.69
C ASP A 60 6.69 -0.99 -5.27
N PRO A 61 7.70 -0.22 -4.83
CA PRO A 61 7.50 1.15 -4.34
C PRO A 61 7.04 2.14 -5.42
N VAL A 62 7.10 1.75 -6.70
CA VAL A 62 6.87 2.63 -7.85
C VAL A 62 5.78 2.12 -8.80
N MET A 63 5.10 1.03 -8.47
CA MET A 63 4.05 0.44 -9.33
C MET A 63 2.76 1.26 -9.26
N ILE A 64 2.83 2.52 -9.67
CA ILE A 64 1.68 3.43 -9.79
C ILE A 64 0.81 3.05 -11.01
N PRO A 65 -0.45 3.53 -11.10
CA PRO A 65 -1.33 3.20 -12.21
C PRO A 65 -0.75 3.57 -13.58
N ALA A 66 -0.80 2.64 -14.53
CA ALA A 66 -0.41 2.86 -15.93
C ALA A 66 -1.24 1.99 -16.86
N ASP A 67 -1.62 2.53 -18.03
CA ASP A 67 -2.50 1.85 -18.98
C ASP A 67 -1.94 0.50 -19.44
N GLY A 68 -2.73 -0.57 -19.26
CA GLY A 68 -2.36 -1.93 -19.65
C GLY A 68 -1.30 -2.59 -18.79
N VAL A 69 -0.93 -1.98 -17.66
CA VAL A 69 0.05 -2.52 -16.70
C VAL A 69 -0.66 -3.02 -15.45
N GLY A 70 -0.40 -4.27 -15.07
CA GLY A 70 -0.89 -4.86 -13.84
C GLY A 70 0.02 -5.97 -13.34
N TRP A 71 -0.41 -6.72 -12.32
CA TRP A 71 0.39 -7.78 -11.69
C TRP A 71 0.73 -8.93 -12.65
N GLN A 72 -0.05 -9.07 -13.72
CA GLN A 72 0.18 -9.95 -14.85
C GLN A 72 -0.35 -9.32 -16.13
N VAL A 73 -0.04 -9.92 -17.29
CA VAL A 73 -0.57 -9.49 -18.58
C VAL A 73 -2.10 -9.52 -18.57
N GLY A 74 -2.72 -8.37 -18.80
CA GLY A 74 -4.18 -8.20 -18.81
C GLY A 74 -4.85 -8.24 -17.44
N GLY A 75 -4.08 -8.27 -16.34
CA GLY A 75 -4.60 -8.12 -14.98
C GLY A 75 -4.54 -6.67 -14.50
N ASP A 76 -5.22 -6.41 -13.39
CA ASP A 76 -5.21 -5.10 -12.71
C ASP A 76 -3.89 -4.87 -11.94
N ASN A 77 -3.65 -3.62 -11.57
CA ASN A 77 -2.65 -3.30 -10.57
C ASN A 77 -3.28 -3.38 -9.18
N VAL A 78 -2.74 -4.24 -8.31
CA VAL A 78 -3.30 -4.51 -6.98
C VAL A 78 -2.50 -3.86 -5.84
N VAL A 79 -1.47 -3.06 -6.17
CA VAL A 79 -0.51 -2.50 -5.20
C VAL A 79 -0.32 -1.00 -5.34
N SER A 80 -1.03 -0.35 -6.26
CA SER A 80 -0.86 1.08 -6.55
C SER A 80 -1.05 1.97 -5.32
N ASN A 81 -1.93 1.58 -4.38
CA ASN A 81 -2.21 2.34 -3.15
C ASN A 81 -1.19 2.13 -2.02
N THR A 82 -0.18 1.27 -2.21
CA THR A 82 0.93 1.06 -1.25
C THR A 82 2.27 1.56 -1.79
N THR A 83 2.27 2.28 -2.90
CA THR A 83 3.51 2.83 -3.48
C THR A 83 4.10 3.94 -2.58
N LEU A 84 5.36 4.29 -2.82
CA LEU A 84 6.05 5.40 -2.14
C LEU A 84 5.96 6.71 -2.96
N PHE A 85 5.13 6.73 -4.00
CA PHE A 85 4.89 7.85 -4.91
C PHE A 85 3.39 8.03 -5.10
N ASP A 86 2.94 9.26 -5.32
CA ASP A 86 1.54 9.50 -5.70
C ASP A 86 1.29 9.07 -7.16
N PHE A 87 0.02 9.11 -7.58
CA PHE A 87 -0.38 8.72 -8.95
C PHE A 87 0.13 9.68 -10.04
N GLU A 88 0.71 10.82 -9.66
CA GLU A 88 1.41 11.73 -10.59
C GLU A 88 2.94 11.45 -10.61
N GLY A 89 3.41 10.46 -9.86
CA GLY A 89 4.82 10.08 -9.77
C GLY A 89 5.65 10.99 -8.85
N LYS A 90 5.04 11.71 -7.91
CA LYS A 90 5.75 12.52 -6.92
C LYS A 90 6.01 11.71 -5.65
N ALA A 91 7.19 11.88 -5.07
CA ALA A 91 7.58 11.21 -3.83
C ALA A 91 6.60 11.53 -2.69
N LEU A 92 6.14 10.50 -1.98
CA LEU A 92 5.35 10.63 -0.75
C LEU A 92 6.26 10.79 0.48
N PRO A 93 5.73 11.32 1.60
CA PRO A 93 6.46 11.41 2.87
C PRO A 93 7.09 10.10 3.36
N ALA A 94 6.55 8.95 2.97
CA ALA A 94 7.08 7.63 3.31
C ALA A 94 8.54 7.42 2.87
N LEU A 95 8.99 8.04 1.78
CA LEU A 95 10.40 8.01 1.36
C LEU A 95 11.35 8.64 2.39
N GLN A 96 10.87 9.58 3.22
CA GLN A 96 11.67 10.20 4.27
C GLN A 96 12.12 9.17 5.31
N ALA A 97 11.30 8.14 5.58
CA ALA A 97 11.67 7.08 6.49
C ALA A 97 12.92 6.31 6.02
N TYR A 98 13.09 6.12 4.71
CA TYR A 98 14.30 5.52 4.13
C TYR A 98 15.49 6.48 4.12
N ALA A 99 15.27 7.78 3.91
CA ALA A 99 16.36 8.76 3.91
C ALA A 99 16.95 8.98 5.32
N ASP A 100 16.14 8.83 6.36
CA ASP A 100 16.54 9.07 7.75
C ASP A 100 17.17 7.85 8.45
N ASN A 101 17.15 6.66 7.83
CA ASN A 101 17.52 5.39 8.47
C ASN A 101 18.70 4.68 7.83
#